data_AF-A0A521YFD6-F1
#
_entry.id   AF-A0A521YFD6-F1
#
_cell.length_a   1.000
_cell.length_b   1.000
_cell.length_c   1.000
_cell.angle_alpha   90.00
_cell.angle_beta   90.00
_cell.angle_gamma   90.00
#
_symmetry.space_group_name_H-M   'P 1'
#
loop_
_entity.id
_entity.type
_entity.pdbx_description
1 polymer ?
#
loop_
_entity_poly.entity_id
_entity_poly.type
_entity_poly.pdbx_seq_one_letter_code
_entity_poly.pdbx_strand_id
1 'polypeptide(L)' 'MRGVRPGWRGYFTQLARGASVVTTRGDVHFVVTEFGVAALHGRTVRERAQNLVRVAAPQFREQLCREAYEVYGLRLQA' A
#
# COMPACT_ATOMS: atom_id res chain seq x y z
N MET A 1 7.06 10.21 19.48
CA MET A 1 6.56 9.79 18.16
C MET A 1 5.32 10.61 17.82
N ARG A 2 5.47 11.74 17.12
CA ARG A 2 4.39 12.66 16.73
C ARG A 2 4.33 12.69 15.20
N GLY A 3 3.49 11.86 14.60
CA GLY A 3 3.46 11.72 13.13
C GLY A 3 2.19 11.11 12.54
N VAL A 4 1.21 10.73 13.36
CA VAL A 4 -0.06 10.15 12.87
C VAL A 4 -1.19 11.05 13.32
N ARG A 5 -1.94 11.64 12.38
CA ARG A 5 -3.11 12.47 12.72
C ARG A 5 -4.23 11.58 13.29
N PRO A 6 -5.07 12.08 14.21
CA PRO A 6 -6.26 11.35 14.66
C PRO A 6 -7.14 11.00 13.45
N GLY A 7 -7.54 9.73 13.32
CA GLY A 7 -8.48 9.26 12.28
C GLY A 7 -7.88 8.53 11.08
N TRP A 8 -6.57 8.26 11.06
CA TRP A 8 -5.96 7.49 9.96
C TRP A 8 -6.32 6.00 10.05
N ARG A 9 -7.37 5.61 9.34
CA ARG A 9 -7.68 4.20 9.01
C ARG A 9 -7.83 4.09 7.50
N GLY A 10 -7.10 3.18 6.87
CA GLY A 10 -7.28 2.88 5.45
C GLY A 10 -5.99 2.56 4.72
N TYR A 11 -6.13 2.45 3.40
CA TYR A 11 -5.06 2.21 2.44
C TYR A 11 -4.84 3.50 1.67
N PHE A 12 -3.57 3.84 1.42
CA PHE A 12 -3.20 5.07 0.74
C PHE A 12 -2.11 4.76 -0.28
N THR A 13 -2.16 5.45 -1.43
CA THR A 13 -1.11 5.35 -2.45
C THR A 13 0.14 6.17 -2.11
N GLN A 14 -0.02 7.24 -1.32
CA GLN A 14 1.06 8.10 -0.85
C GLN A 14 0.95 8.36 0.65
N LEU A 15 2.10 8.45 1.32
CA LEU A 15 2.15 8.93 2.70
C LEU A 15 1.97 10.46 2.71
N ALA A 16 1.38 11.00 3.78
CA ALA A 16 1.32 12.45 3.95
C ALA A 16 2.72 13.06 3.96
N ARG A 17 2.82 14.30 3.47
CA ARG A 17 4.07 15.06 3.55
C ARG A 17 4.55 15.15 5.00
N GLY A 18 5.81 14.79 5.21
CA GLY A 18 6.44 14.78 6.53
C GLY A 18 6.12 13.57 7.39
N ALA A 19 5.42 12.55 6.88
CA ALA A 19 5.21 11.29 7.60
C ALA A 19 6.56 10.59 7.85
N SER A 20 6.80 10.21 9.10
CA SER A 20 7.98 9.41 9.47
C SER A 20 7.77 7.94 9.07
N VAL A 21 8.79 7.34 8.46
CA VAL A 21 8.80 5.92 8.08
C VAL A 21 9.60 5.13 9.12
N VAL A 22 8.97 4.14 9.76
CA VAL A 22 9.63 3.27 10.76
C VAL A 22 10.21 2.03 10.09
N THR A 23 9.39 1.33 9.30
CA THR A 23 9.82 0.15 8.54
C THR A 23 9.99 0.54 7.08
N THR A 24 11.21 0.43 6.55
CA THR A 24 11.48 0.85 5.17
C THR A 24 10.91 -0.16 4.18
N ARG A 25 10.79 0.24 2.90
CA ARG A 25 10.37 -0.67 1.83
C ARG A 25 11.27 -1.91 1.69
N GLY A 26 12.55 -1.81 2.06
CA GLY A 26 13.51 -2.92 1.99
C GLY A 26 13.29 -3.96 3.09
N ASP A 27 12.86 -3.52 4.27
CA ASP A 27 12.72 -4.39 5.45
C ASP A 27 11.38 -5.14 5.49
N VAL A 28 10.35 -4.64 4.82
CA VAL A 28 9.03 -5.28 4.84
C VAL A 28 9.05 -6.56 3.99
N HIS A 29 8.78 -7.69 4.66
CA HIS A 29 8.67 -9.00 4.00
C HIS A 29 7.22 -9.39 3.72
N PHE A 30 6.34 -9.27 4.72
CA PHE A 30 4.94 -9.66 4.63
C PHE A 30 4.03 -8.58 5.19
N VAL A 31 2.85 -8.44 4.59
CA VAL A 31 1.73 -7.65 5.10
C VAL A 31 0.52 -8.56 5.17
N VAL A 32 -0.13 -8.61 6.33
CA VAL A 32 -1.28 -9.49 6.59
C VAL A 32 -2.50 -8.62 6.89
N THR A 33 -3.63 -8.97 6.28
CA THR A 33 -4.94 -8.37 6.51
C THR A 33 -5.98 -9.48 6.70
N GLU A 34 -7.20 -9.11 7.05
CA GLU A 34 -8.35 -10.02 7.08
C GLU A 34 -8.71 -10.60 5.70
N PHE A 35 -8.15 -10.04 4.61
CA PHE A 35 -8.36 -10.48 3.24
C PHE A 35 -7.19 -11.29 2.66
N GLY A 36 -6.11 -11.52 3.43
CA GLY A 36 -5.02 -12.41 3.05
C GLY A 36 -3.63 -11.90 3.39
N VAL A 37 -2.62 -12.47 2.71
CA VAL A 37 -1.19 -12.21 2.95
C VAL A 37 -0.51 -11.73 1.67
N ALA A 38 0.16 -10.58 1.74
CA ALA A 38 0.97 -10.04 0.66
C ALA A 38 2.47 -10.23 0.98
N ALA A 39 3.14 -11.04 0.17
CA ALA A 39 4.60 -11.17 0.20
C ALA A 39 5.24 -10.08 -0.66
N LEU A 40 6.15 -9.30 -0.07
CA LEU A 40 6.77 -8.13 -0.68
C LEU A 40 8.29 -8.26 -0.87
N HIS A 41 8.93 -9.17 -0.14
CA HIS A 41 10.36 -9.42 -0.24
C HIS A 41 10.74 -9.92 -1.64
N GLY A 42 11.80 -9.35 -2.23
CA GLY A 42 12.27 -9.70 -3.58
C GLY A 42 11.33 -9.33 -4.73
N ARG A 43 10.26 -8.56 -4.48
CA ARG A 43 9.28 -8.15 -5.49
C ARG A 43 9.56 -6.76 -6.04
N THR A 44 9.27 -6.57 -7.33
CA THR A 44 9.32 -5.25 -7.99
C THR A 44 8.26 -4.31 -7.42
N VAL A 45 8.41 -2.99 -7.62
CA VAL A 45 7.44 -2.00 -7.15
C VAL A 45 6.03 -2.29 -7.65
N ARG A 46 5.90 -2.69 -8.92
CA ARG A 46 4.61 -3.06 -9.52
C ARG A 46 3.97 -4.27 -8.84
N GLU A 47 4.74 -5.34 -8.65
CA GLU A 47 4.24 -6.55 -7.99
C GLU A 47 3.86 -6.28 -6.53
N ARG A 48 4.63 -5.45 -5.83
CA ARG A 48 4.32 -5.05 -4.45
C ARG A 48 3.00 -4.30 -4.39
N ALA A 49 2.79 -3.32 -5.26
CA ALA A 49 1.54 -2.58 -5.34
C ALA A 49 0.36 -3.52 -5.67
N GLN A 50 0.54 -4.39 -6.66
CA GLN A 50 -0.44 -5.41 -7.04
C GLN A 50 -0.82 -6.34 -5.88
N ASN A 51 0.17 -6.83 -5.13
CA ASN A 51 -0.04 -7.72 -3.98
C ASN A 51 -0.74 -6.99 -2.82
N LEU A 52 -0.36 -5.73 -2.55
CA LEU A 52 -1.00 -4.92 -1.53
C LEU A 52 -2.46 -4.61 -1.85
N VAL A 53 -2.78 -4.28 -3.10
CA VAL A 53 -4.17 -4.04 -3.53
C VAL A 53 -5.02 -5.30 -3.36
N ARG A 54 -4.49 -6.49 -3.70
CA ARG A 54 -5.21 -7.76 -3.55
C ARG A 54 -5.60 -8.10 -2.12
N VAL A 55 -4.79 -7.69 -1.14
CA VAL A 55 -5.09 -7.91 0.29
C VAL A 55 -5.75 -6.69 0.94
N ALA A 56 -6.00 -5.62 0.19
CA ALA A 56 -6.76 -4.49 0.69
C ALA A 56 -8.26 -4.81 0.77
N ALA A 57 -8.97 -4.08 1.64
CA ALA A 57 -10.42 -4.23 1.75
C ALA A 57 -11.11 -3.91 0.41
N PRO A 58 -12.12 -4.70 -0.01
CA PRO A 58 -12.69 -4.62 -1.37
C PRO A 58 -13.12 -3.22 -1.79
N GLN A 59 -13.66 -2.42 -0.86
CA GLN A 59 -14.13 -1.06 -1.12
C GLN A 59 -13.02 -0.08 -1.51
N PHE A 60 -11.74 -0.38 -1.23
CA PHE A 60 -10.62 0.50 -1.56
C PHE A 60 -9.87 0.09 -2.83
N ARG A 61 -10.06 -1.13 -3.34
CA ARG A 61 -9.18 -1.67 -4.40
C ARG A 61 -9.26 -0.88 -5.70
N GLU A 62 -10.47 -0.50 -6.12
CA GLU A 62 -10.66 0.28 -7.34
C GLU A 62 -10.01 1.67 -7.23
N GLN A 63 -10.20 2.34 -6.09
CA GLN A 63 -9.57 3.62 -5.79
C GLN A 63 -8.04 3.50 -5.85
N LEU A 64 -7.46 2.49 -5.19
CA LEU A 64 -6.01 2.28 -5.17
C LEU A 64 -5.45 1.98 -6.56
N CYS A 65 -6.15 1.19 -7.39
CA CYS A 65 -5.74 0.93 -8.77
C CYS A 65 -5.73 2.21 -9.60
N ARG A 66 -6.78 3.04 -9.49
CA ARG A 66 -6.88 4.31 -10.21
C ARG A 66 -5.77 5.27 -9.80
N GLU A 67 -5.61 5.51 -8.50
CA GLU A 67 -4.56 6.40 -7.99
C GLU A 67 -3.15 5.89 -8.32
N ALA A 68 -2.92 4.58 -8.29
CA ALA A 68 -1.63 4.01 -8.67
C ALA A 68 -1.28 4.27 -10.16
N TYR A 69 -2.30 4.28 -11.03
CA TYR A 69 -2.11 4.66 -12.43
C TYR A 69 -1.82 6.16 -12.57
N GLU A 70 -2.59 7.02 -11.91
CA GLU A 70 -2.44 8.47 -11.98
C GLU A 70 -1.09 8.96 -11.45
N VAL A 71 -0.62 8.38 -10.34
CA VAL A 71 0.60 8.81 -9.66
C VAL A 71 1.85 8.15 -10.24
N TYR A 72 1.77 6.85 -10.55
CA TYR A 72 2.94 6.03 -10.85
C TYR A 72 2.91 5.38 -12.25
N GLY A 73 1.85 5.58 -13.03
CA GLY A 73 1.67 4.91 -14.33
C GLY A 73 1.49 3.40 -14.21
N LEU A 74 1.19 2.87 -13.02
CA LEU A 74 1.08 1.44 -12.78
C LEU A 74 -0.33 0.94 -13.15
N ARG A 75 -0.40 0.04 -14.13
CA ARG A 75 -1.65 -0.65 -14.48
C ARG A 75 -1.82 -1.88 -13.58
N LEU A 76 -2.61 -1.73 -12.53
CA LEU A 76 -2.90 -2.78 -11.55
C LEU A 76 -4.30 -3.37 -11.80
N GLN A 77 -4.53 -4.57 -11.26
CA GLN A 77 -5.83 -5.26 -11.29
C GLN A 77 -6.34 -5.45 -9.85
N ALA A 78 -7.61 -5.15 -9.59
CA ALA A 78 -8.22 -5.30 -8.25
C ALA A 78 -8.55 -6.76 -7.89
#